data_AF-A0A7X3TQV5-F1
#
_entry.id   AF-A0A7X3TQV5-F1
#
_cell.length_a   1.000
_cell.length_b   1.000
_cell.length_c   1.000
_cell.angle_alpha   90.00
_cell.angle_beta   90.00
_cell.angle_gamma   90.00
#
_symmetry.space_group_name_H-M   'P 1'
#
loop_
_entity.id
_entity.type
_entity.pdbx_description
1 polymer ?
#
loop_
_entity_poly.entity_id
_entity_poly.type
_entity_poly.pdbx_seq_one_letter_code
_entity_poly.pdbx_strand_id
1 'polypeptide(L)'
;MVIFLSVTPHIQPTHTGRDPDGTRHPTRFQPSSSYDVETDTDTPIDELIDKFTAAADDLARAASDQATAQAARSDQLKAALAAGDEAQATELREAMWQDVYQSFKRTYALADVWNDLTPRVGKVG
;
A
#
# COMPACT_ATOMS: atom_id res chain seq x y z
N MET A 1 -20.82 18.97 3.72
CA MET A 1 -20.28 18.03 2.71
C MET A 1 -18.80 17.90 2.98
N VAL A 2 -18.33 16.74 3.45
CA VAL A 2 -16.89 16.47 3.59
C VAL A 2 -16.52 15.57 2.41
N ILE A 3 -15.65 16.06 1.54
CA ILE A 3 -15.04 15.26 0.47
C ILE A 3 -13.78 14.65 1.10
N PHE A 4 -13.73 13.33 1.26
CA PHE A 4 -12.48 12.63 1.56
C PHE A 4 -11.67 12.55 0.26
N LEU A 5 -10.67 13.40 0.11
CA LEU A 5 -9.61 13.20 -0.87
C LEU A 5 -8.70 12.07 -0.34
N SER A 6 -8.81 10.89 -0.93
CA SER A 6 -7.83 9.81 -0.75
C SER A 6 -6.52 10.23 -1.44
N VAL A 7 -5.63 10.91 -0.72
CA VAL A 7 -4.23 11.04 -1.14
C VAL A 7 -3.51 9.74 -0.81
N THR A 8 -3.00 9.06 -1.84
CA THR A 8 -2.19 7.84 -1.71
C THR A 8 -0.77 8.22 -1.25
N PRO A 9 -0.19 7.49 -0.26
CA PRO A 9 1.10 7.77 0.36
C PRO A 9 2.24 7.65 -0.64
N HIS A 10 3.29 8.39 -0.38
CA HIS A 10 4.19 8.85 -1.43
C HIS A 10 5.38 7.91 -1.76
N ILE A 11 5.13 6.76 -2.38
CA ILE A 11 6.11 5.72 -2.74
C ILE A 11 6.96 6.14 -3.97
N GLN A 12 8.05 6.84 -3.73
CA GLN A 12 8.93 7.55 -4.69
C GLN A 12 9.59 6.71 -5.81
N PRO A 13 9.57 7.11 -7.12
CA PRO A 13 10.38 8.23 -7.67
C PRO A 13 9.82 8.92 -8.95
N THR A 14 9.80 10.26 -9.05
CA THR A 14 8.92 10.96 -10.02
C THR A 14 9.50 11.38 -11.39
N HIS A 15 10.80 11.25 -11.66
CA HIS A 15 11.38 11.53 -13.00
C HIS A 15 12.63 10.67 -13.31
N THR A 16 12.44 9.39 -13.67
CA THR A 16 13.57 8.59 -14.20
C THR A 16 13.87 9.04 -15.64
N GLY A 17 14.99 9.73 -15.83
CA GLY A 17 15.40 10.19 -17.16
C GLY A 17 15.69 9.03 -18.14
N ARG A 18 15.75 9.37 -19.42
CA ARG A 18 16.09 8.45 -20.51
C ARG A 18 17.11 9.10 -21.43
N ASP A 19 17.96 8.28 -22.04
CA ASP A 19 18.82 8.68 -23.15
C ASP A 19 18.00 8.99 -24.41
N PRO A 20 18.56 9.70 -25.41
CA PRO A 20 17.87 10.01 -26.67
C PRO A 20 17.38 8.79 -27.45
N ASP A 21 18.02 7.63 -27.27
CA ASP A 21 17.62 6.35 -27.86
C ASP A 21 16.51 5.63 -27.07
N GLY A 22 16.08 6.19 -25.93
CA GLY A 22 15.03 5.67 -25.08
C GLY A 22 15.51 4.80 -23.91
N THR A 23 16.82 4.56 -23.78
CA THR A 23 17.41 3.77 -22.68
C THR A 23 17.10 4.41 -21.33
N ARG A 24 16.62 3.62 -20.36
CA ARG A 24 16.20 4.11 -19.03
C ARG A 24 17.40 4.25 -18.10
N HIS A 25 17.55 5.41 -17.46
CA HIS A 25 18.53 5.60 -16.39
C HIS A 25 18.13 4.85 -15.10
N PRO A 26 19.04 4.67 -14.13
CA PRO A 26 18.67 4.21 -12.79
C PRO A 26 17.60 5.10 -12.16
N THR A 27 16.75 4.47 -11.35
CA THR A 27 15.74 5.16 -10.55
C THR A 27 16.37 6.29 -9.71
N ARG A 28 15.83 7.50 -9.82
CA ARG A 28 16.24 8.65 -9.00
C ARG A 28 15.26 8.90 -7.87
N PHE A 29 15.70 8.64 -6.64
CA PHE A 29 14.95 9.00 -5.45
C PHE A 29 15.11 10.50 -5.18
N GLN A 30 14.01 11.18 -4.91
CA GLN A 30 14.04 12.61 -4.61
C GLN A 30 14.06 12.80 -3.09
N PRO A 31 14.55 13.94 -2.59
CA PRO A 31 14.42 14.27 -1.18
C PRO A 31 12.94 14.40 -0.80
N SER A 32 12.60 14.19 0.49
CA SER A 32 11.22 14.35 1.01
C SER A 32 10.64 15.73 0.69
N SER A 33 11.50 16.77 0.67
CA SER A 33 11.14 18.14 0.34
C SER A 33 10.56 18.33 -1.07
N SER A 34 10.80 17.40 -2.01
CA SER A 34 10.19 17.44 -3.34
C SER A 34 8.69 17.12 -3.33
N TYR A 35 8.13 16.75 -2.17
CA TYR A 35 6.71 16.41 -1.97
C TYR A 35 6.08 17.16 -0.82
N ASP A 36 6.73 18.25 -0.39
CA ASP A 36 6.30 19.05 0.76
C ASP A 36 6.20 18.22 2.06
N VAL A 37 7.07 17.20 2.21
CA VAL A 37 7.17 16.34 3.39
C VAL A 37 8.53 16.56 4.08
N GLU A 38 8.54 16.65 5.40
CA GLU A 38 9.77 16.69 6.19
C GLU A 38 10.43 15.31 6.24
N THR A 39 11.76 15.26 6.11
CA THR A 39 12.49 13.99 6.26
C THR A 39 12.56 13.63 7.75
N ASP A 40 12.13 12.43 8.12
CA ASP A 40 12.38 11.88 9.45
C ASP A 40 13.90 11.79 9.70
N THR A 41 14.37 12.44 10.75
CA THR A 41 15.79 12.39 11.18
C THR A 41 15.99 11.73 12.54
N ASP A 42 14.91 11.39 13.24
CA ASP A 42 14.95 10.88 14.61
C ASP A 42 15.05 9.36 14.63
N THR A 43 14.38 8.66 13.72
CA THR A 43 14.46 7.19 13.67
C THR A 43 15.84 6.73 13.19
N PRO A 44 16.53 5.80 13.88
CA PRO A 44 17.74 5.17 13.38
C PRO A 44 17.52 4.44 12.03
N ILE A 45 18.53 4.44 11.15
CA ILE A 45 18.40 3.85 9.80
C ILE A 45 18.21 2.33 9.85
N ASP A 46 18.93 1.65 10.74
CA ASP A 46 18.76 0.22 11.01
C ASP A 46 17.33 -0.09 11.47
N GLU A 47 16.76 0.74 12.35
CA GLU A 47 15.36 0.61 12.76
C GLU A 47 14.38 0.82 11.59
N LEU A 48 14.64 1.77 10.67
CA LEU A 48 13.81 1.95 9.47
C LEU A 48 13.88 0.75 8.53
N ILE A 49 15.05 0.11 8.39
CA ILE A 49 15.22 -1.11 7.59
C ILE A 49 14.39 -2.25 8.20
N ASP A 50 14.51 -2.46 9.51
CA ASP A 50 13.77 -3.51 10.23
C ASP A 50 12.25 -3.27 10.16
N LYS A 51 11.81 -2.02 10.35
CA LYS A 51 10.40 -1.62 10.18
C LYS A 51 9.89 -1.90 8.77
N PHE A 52 10.71 -1.65 7.75
CA PHE A 52 10.31 -1.88 6.36
C PHE A 52 10.13 -3.39 6.09
N THR A 53 11.07 -4.22 6.55
CA THR A 53 10.95 -5.68 6.43
C THR A 53 9.73 -6.20 7.20
N ALA A 54 9.50 -5.73 8.43
CA ALA A 54 8.32 -6.12 9.21
C ALA A 54 7.00 -5.70 8.54
N ALA A 55 6.93 -4.49 7.98
CA ALA A 55 5.76 -4.02 7.26
C ALA A 55 5.49 -4.85 5.99
N ALA A 56 6.53 -5.30 5.29
CA ALA A 56 6.41 -6.15 4.11
C ALA A 56 5.85 -7.53 4.48
N ASP A 57 6.35 -8.13 5.57
CA ASP A 57 5.84 -9.41 6.09
C ASP A 57 4.37 -9.29 6.54
N ASP A 58 4.02 -8.19 7.22
CA ASP A 58 2.64 -7.95 7.67
C ASP A 58 1.68 -7.75 6.50
N LEU A 59 2.11 -7.07 5.43
CA LEU A 59 1.34 -6.97 4.20
C LEU A 59 1.15 -8.34 3.55
N ALA A 60 2.21 -9.16 3.47
CA ALA A 60 2.13 -10.49 2.89
C ALA A 60 1.13 -11.39 3.64
N ARG A 61 1.15 -11.36 4.99
CA ARG A 61 0.17 -12.06 5.82
C ARG A 61 -1.25 -11.56 5.57
N ALA A 62 -1.46 -10.25 5.61
CA ALA A 62 -2.78 -9.66 5.39
C ALA A 62 -3.36 -10.02 4.01
N ALA A 63 -2.54 -10.01 2.96
CA ALA A 63 -2.95 -10.40 1.61
C ALA A 63 -3.32 -11.90 1.54
N SER A 64 -2.55 -12.77 2.20
CA SER A 64 -2.84 -14.21 2.27
C SER A 64 -4.14 -14.50 3.03
N ASP A 65 -4.34 -13.85 4.18
CA ASP A 65 -5.55 -13.98 4.99
C ASP A 65 -6.77 -13.49 4.22
N GLN A 66 -6.64 -12.33 3.56
CA GLN A 66 -7.67 -11.78 2.69
C GLN A 66 -8.01 -12.76 1.57
N ALA A 67 -7.03 -13.32 0.85
CA ALA A 67 -7.29 -14.27 -0.23
C ALA A 67 -8.07 -15.51 0.26
N THR A 68 -7.68 -16.05 1.42
CA THR A 68 -8.37 -17.18 2.06
C THR A 68 -9.81 -16.82 2.42
N ALA A 69 -10.03 -15.65 3.02
CA ALA A 69 -11.33 -15.18 3.45
C ALA A 69 -12.27 -14.88 2.26
N GLN A 70 -11.74 -14.35 1.15
CA GLN A 70 -12.50 -14.16 -0.09
C GLN A 70 -12.92 -15.49 -0.72
N ALA A 71 -12.02 -16.49 -0.75
CA ALA A 71 -12.36 -17.81 -1.29
C ALA A 71 -13.52 -18.45 -0.52
N ALA A 72 -13.52 -18.36 0.82
CA ALA A 72 -14.59 -18.90 1.65
C ALA A 72 -15.94 -18.19 1.45
N ARG A 73 -15.94 -16.86 1.27
CA ARG A 73 -17.18 -16.07 1.12
C ARG A 73 -17.70 -15.99 -0.31
N SER A 74 -16.87 -16.26 -1.31
CA SER A 74 -17.25 -16.21 -2.73
C SER A 74 -18.43 -17.12 -3.04
N ASP A 75 -18.40 -18.37 -2.58
CA ASP A 75 -19.47 -19.33 -2.85
C ASP A 75 -20.75 -19.01 -2.07
N GLN A 76 -20.62 -18.46 -0.86
CA GLN A 76 -21.75 -17.97 -0.08
C GLN A 76 -22.44 -16.80 -0.78
N LEU A 77 -21.67 -15.87 -1.33
CA LEU A 77 -22.21 -14.72 -2.05
C LEU A 77 -22.92 -15.16 -3.34
N LYS A 78 -22.34 -16.10 -4.10
CA LYS A 78 -23.00 -16.68 -5.28
C LYS A 78 -24.34 -17.31 -4.91
N ALA A 79 -24.39 -18.06 -3.80
CA ALA A 79 -25.62 -18.71 -3.34
C ALA A 79 -26.69 -17.69 -2.91
N ALA A 80 -26.32 -16.66 -2.13
CA ALA A 80 -27.23 -15.59 -1.72
C ALA A 80 -27.83 -14.86 -2.93
N LEU A 81 -26.99 -14.52 -3.92
CA LEU A 81 -27.44 -13.89 -5.16
C LEU A 81 -28.38 -14.78 -5.98
N ALA A 82 -28.08 -16.08 -6.09
CA ALA A 82 -28.93 -17.02 -6.81
C ALA A 82 -30.29 -17.22 -6.13
N ALA A 83 -30.36 -17.10 -4.80
CA ALA A 83 -31.58 -17.17 -4.01
C ALA A 83 -32.38 -15.86 -4.00
N GLY A 84 -31.83 -14.75 -4.51
CA GLY A 84 -32.42 -13.42 -4.38
C GLY A 84 -32.37 -12.86 -2.96
N ASP A 85 -31.50 -13.39 -2.10
CA ASP A 85 -31.30 -12.92 -0.73
C ASP A 85 -30.37 -11.69 -0.71
N GLU A 86 -30.96 -10.52 -0.95
CA GLU A 86 -30.23 -9.25 -0.98
C GLU A 86 -29.64 -8.86 0.38
N ALA A 87 -30.28 -9.28 1.48
CA ALA A 87 -29.81 -8.98 2.83
C ALA A 87 -28.50 -9.73 3.11
N GLN A 88 -28.49 -11.05 2.87
CA GLN A 88 -27.29 -11.86 3.02
C GLN A 88 -26.18 -11.43 2.05
N ALA A 89 -26.51 -11.12 0.80
CA ALA A 89 -25.53 -10.62 -0.16
C ALA A 89 -24.88 -9.30 0.29
N THR A 90 -25.65 -8.41 0.93
CA THR A 90 -25.15 -7.14 1.48
C THR A 90 -24.20 -7.37 2.65
N GLU A 91 -24.55 -8.25 3.59
CA GLU A 91 -23.70 -8.60 4.73
C GLU A 91 -22.38 -9.23 4.27
N LEU A 92 -22.43 -10.15 3.30
CA LEU A 92 -21.24 -10.77 2.73
C LEU A 92 -20.35 -9.75 2.02
N ARG A 93 -20.92 -8.84 1.24
CA ARG A 93 -20.16 -7.76 0.58
C ARG A 93 -19.43 -6.88 1.59
N GLU A 94 -20.08 -6.51 2.68
CA GLU A 94 -19.44 -5.71 3.75
C GLU A 94 -18.30 -6.48 4.42
N ALA A 95 -18.52 -7.77 4.76
CA ALA A 95 -17.47 -8.61 5.32
C ALA A 95 -16.26 -8.76 4.38
N MET A 96 -16.52 -8.96 3.08
CA MET A 96 -15.47 -9.02 2.07
C MET A 96 -14.71 -7.70 1.95
N TRP A 97 -15.40 -6.57 2.04
CA TRP A 97 -14.77 -5.24 2.03
C TRP A 97 -13.82 -5.03 3.21
N GLN A 98 -14.21 -5.44 4.43
CA GLN A 98 -13.38 -5.28 5.61
C GLN A 98 -12.01 -5.98 5.47
N ASP A 99 -11.97 -7.17 4.87
CA ASP A 99 -10.72 -7.90 4.63
C ASP A 99 -9.84 -7.20 3.58
N VAL A 100 -10.45 -6.73 2.49
CA VAL A 100 -9.74 -5.94 1.46
C VAL A 100 -9.15 -4.67 2.10
N TYR A 101 -9.92 -3.99 2.93
CA TYR A 101 -9.51 -2.78 3.61
C TYR A 101 -8.29 -3.02 4.53
N GLN A 102 -8.19 -4.16 5.22
CA GLN A 102 -7.00 -4.47 6.01
C GLN A 102 -5.73 -4.58 5.15
N SER A 103 -5.82 -5.22 3.99
CA SER A 103 -4.70 -5.30 3.05
C SER A 103 -4.26 -3.92 2.58
N PHE A 104 -5.22 -3.05 2.23
CA PHE A 104 -4.90 -1.65 1.91
C PHE A 104 -4.21 -0.95 3.08
N LYS A 105 -4.72 -1.03 4.31
CA LYS A 105 -4.06 -0.42 5.47
C LYS A 105 -2.60 -0.86 5.63
N ARG A 106 -2.26 -2.13 5.35
CA ARG A 106 -0.89 -2.61 5.40
C ARG A 106 -0.03 -2.12 4.23
N THR A 107 -0.62 -1.99 3.05
CA THR A 107 0.06 -1.33 1.90
C THR A 107 0.41 0.12 2.24
N TYR A 108 -0.49 0.86 2.88
CA TYR A 108 -0.21 2.23 3.32
C TYR A 108 0.91 2.26 4.37
N ALA A 109 0.89 1.36 5.35
CA ALA A 109 1.96 1.29 6.35
C ALA A 109 3.33 0.95 5.74
N LEU A 110 3.38 0.04 4.76
CA LEU A 110 4.60 -0.25 4.02
C LEU A 110 5.11 0.98 3.24
N ALA A 111 4.18 1.68 2.58
CA ALA A 111 4.46 2.91 1.85
C ALA A 111 5.06 3.98 2.75
N ASP A 112 4.48 4.21 3.92
CA ASP A 112 4.96 5.23 4.86
C ASP A 112 6.43 4.97 5.25
N VAL A 113 6.75 3.74 5.66
CA VAL A 113 8.13 3.39 6.03
C VAL A 113 9.09 3.49 4.84
N TRP A 114 8.65 3.13 3.64
CA TRP A 114 9.47 3.30 2.43
C TRP A 114 9.82 4.77 2.16
N ASN A 115 8.89 5.67 2.43
CA ASN A 115 9.06 7.11 2.18
C ASN A 115 10.00 7.76 3.19
N ASP A 116 10.04 7.23 4.42
CA ASP A 116 11.00 7.64 5.44
C ASP A 116 12.40 7.07 5.14
N LEU A 117 12.46 5.83 4.67
CA LEU A 117 13.70 5.11 4.41
C LEU A 117 14.46 5.65 3.19
N THR A 118 13.78 5.80 2.05
CA THR A 118 14.45 6.01 0.75
C THR A 118 15.27 7.30 0.63
N PRO A 119 14.88 8.45 1.21
CA PRO A 119 15.71 9.66 1.19
C PRO A 119 17.00 9.54 2.03
N ARG A 120 17.11 8.52 2.89
CA ARG A 120 18.17 8.39 3.91
C ARG A 120 19.21 7.32 3.60
N VAL A 121 18.92 6.35 2.73
CA VAL A 121 19.78 5.18 2.48
C VAL A 121 20.49 5.19 1.13
N GLY A 122 20.42 6.29 0.39
CA GLY A 122 21.04 6.43 -0.91
C GLY A 122 21.23 7.88 -1.34
N LYS A 123 21.80 8.06 -2.54
CA LYS A 123 21.90 9.39 -3.15
C LYS A 123 20.52 9.86 -3.59
N VAL A 124 20.12 11.05 -3.14
CA VAL A 124 18.95 11.77 -3.63
C VAL A 124 19.34 12.75 -4.76
N GLY A 125 18.45 12.94 -5.75
CA GLY A 125 18.62 13.91 -6.86
C GLY A 125 18.45 13.33 -8.26
#